data_AF-A0A3L7MQL4-F1
#
_entry.id   AF-A0A3L7MQL4-F1
#
_cell.length_a   1.000
_cell.length_b   1.000
_cell.length_c   1.000
_cell.angle_alpha   90.00
_cell.angle_beta   90.00
_cell.angle_gamma   90.00
#
_symmetry.space_group_name_H-M   'P 1'
#
loop_
_entity.id
_entity.type
_entity.pdbx_description
1 polymer ?
#
loop_
_entity_poly.entity_id
_entity_poly.type
_entity_poly.pdbx_seq_one_letter_code
_entity_poly.pdbx_strand_id
1 'polypeptide(L)'
;MFDAARVAAMNPIDHLQNWREIPLLALHNSEDEWIPVDGQREFIEAVRARATHPEVVQFHVYGPTGAPFEHAGFGRMASDAKERVTGFLTSALSATE
;
A
#
# COMPACT_ATOMS: atom_id res chain seq x y z
N MET A 1 15.71 15.47 16.56
CA MET A 1 14.93 16.69 16.25
C MET A 1 14.23 16.45 14.92
N PHE A 2 12.96 16.85 14.80
CA PHE A 2 12.22 16.75 13.53
C PHE A 2 12.78 17.77 12.52
N ASP A 3 12.99 17.33 11.28
CA ASP A 3 13.47 18.15 10.16
C ASP A 3 12.46 18.04 9.01
N ALA A 4 11.64 19.09 8.87
CA ALA A 4 10.56 19.13 7.89
C ALA A 4 11.08 19.10 6.44
N ALA A 5 12.19 19.78 6.17
CA ALA A 5 12.75 19.87 4.81
C ALA A 5 13.26 18.50 4.37
N ARG A 6 13.93 17.77 5.28
CA ARG A 6 14.38 16.41 5.01
C ARG A 6 13.22 15.44 4.77
N VAL A 7 12.15 15.52 5.57
CA VAL A 7 10.95 14.68 5.37
C VAL A 7 10.29 14.97 4.03
N ALA A 8 10.08 16.26 3.71
CA ALA A 8 9.49 16.67 2.43
C ALA A 8 10.32 16.19 1.23
N ALA A 9 11.65 16.26 1.30
CA ALA A 9 12.53 15.78 0.24
C ALA A 9 12.45 14.26 -0.01
N MET A 10 11.92 13.49 0.94
CA MET A 10 11.75 12.03 0.83
C MET A 10 10.32 11.61 0.46
N ASN A 11 9.42 12.55 0.15
CA ASN A 11 8.02 12.26 -0.17
C ASN A 11 7.90 11.36 -1.42
N PRO A 12 7.47 10.09 -1.31
CA PRO A 12 7.58 9.11 -2.40
C PRO A 12 6.84 9.50 -3.69
N ILE A 13 5.72 10.22 -3.58
CA ILE A 13 4.91 10.61 -4.73
C ILE A 13 5.66 11.57 -5.67
N ASP A 14 6.60 12.37 -5.13
CA ASP A 14 7.42 13.34 -5.88
C ASP A 14 8.62 12.70 -6.60
N HIS A 15 8.83 11.38 -6.42
CA HIS A 15 9.96 10.63 -6.98
C HIS A 15 9.54 9.55 -8.00
N LEU A 16 8.26 9.52 -8.37
CA LEU A 16 7.70 8.50 -9.25
C LEU A 16 8.24 8.52 -10.69
N GLN A 17 8.89 9.59 -11.13
CA GLN A 17 9.60 9.67 -12.42
C GLN A 17 10.73 8.65 -12.56
N ASN A 18 11.33 8.25 -11.43
CA ASN A 18 12.41 7.27 -11.37
C ASN A 18 11.90 5.89 -10.90
N TRP A 19 10.59 5.76 -10.66
CA TRP A 19 10.00 4.51 -10.24
C TRP A 19 10.08 3.49 -11.38
N ARG A 20 10.44 2.26 -11.03
CA ARG A 20 10.43 1.12 -11.93
C ARG A 20 9.30 0.22 -11.50
N GLU A 21 8.52 -0.23 -12.49
CA GLU A 21 7.40 -1.10 -12.23
C GLU A 21 7.84 -2.38 -11.53
N ILE A 22 7.16 -2.65 -10.42
CA ILE A 22 7.21 -3.88 -9.65
C ILE A 22 5.76 -4.21 -9.25
N PRO A 23 5.38 -5.48 -9.14
CA PRO A 23 4.11 -5.83 -8.53
C PRO A 23 4.01 -5.21 -7.13
N LEU A 24 2.92 -4.50 -6.87
CA LEU A 24 2.68 -3.80 -5.61
C LEU A 24 1.31 -4.18 -5.04
N LEU A 25 1.27 -4.57 -3.77
CA LEU A 25 0.05 -4.71 -2.99
C LEU A 25 0.11 -3.75 -1.80
N ALA A 26 -0.89 -2.88 -1.67
CA ALA A 26 -1.14 -2.10 -0.47
C ALA A 26 -2.42 -2.59 0.23
N LEU A 27 -2.35 -2.71 1.55
CA LEU A 27 -3.49 -3.01 2.42
C LEU A 27 -3.63 -1.84 3.41
N HIS A 28 -4.86 -1.38 3.64
CA HIS A 28 -5.14 -0.30 4.61
C HIS A 28 -6.45 -0.54 5.35
N ASN A 29 -6.60 0.09 6.52
CA ASN A 29 -7.88 0.21 7.21
C ASN A 29 -8.47 1.62 7.03
N SER A 30 -9.68 1.74 6.45
CA SER A 30 -10.35 3.04 6.31
C SER A 30 -10.63 3.75 7.64
N GLU A 31 -10.66 3.01 8.75
CA GLU A 31 -10.84 3.53 10.11
C GLU A 31 -9.55 3.57 10.93
N ASP A 32 -8.37 3.57 10.29
CA ASP A 32 -7.11 3.82 11.00
C ASP A 32 -7.08 5.25 11.57
N GLU A 33 -6.95 5.35 12.89
CA GLU A 33 -6.87 6.62 13.63
C GLU A 33 -5.49 7.29 13.54
N TRP A 34 -4.45 6.58 13.10
CA TRP A 34 -3.10 7.13 12.96
C TRP A 34 -2.82 7.63 11.55
N ILE A 35 -3.13 6.82 10.53
CA ILE A 35 -2.78 7.11 9.15
C ILE A 35 -4.04 7.15 8.29
N PRO A 36 -4.45 8.35 7.81
CA PRO A 36 -5.58 8.48 6.89
C PRO A 36 -5.35 7.70 5.60
N VAL A 37 -6.36 6.94 5.17
CA VAL A 37 -6.32 6.12 3.95
C VAL A 37 -6.09 6.93 2.66
N ASP A 38 -6.51 8.20 2.64
CA ASP A 38 -6.52 9.00 1.41
C ASP A 38 -5.11 9.27 0.86
N GLY A 39 -4.11 9.44 1.73
CA GLY A 39 -2.73 9.61 1.29
C GLY A 39 -2.18 8.38 0.57
N GLN A 40 -2.51 7.18 1.07
CA GLN A 40 -2.13 5.94 0.39
C GLN A 40 -2.94 5.75 -0.90
N ARG A 41 -4.24 6.08 -0.91
CA ARG A 41 -5.08 6.03 -2.11
C ARG A 41 -4.52 6.90 -3.23
N GLU A 42 -4.17 8.15 -2.92
CA GLU A 42 -3.56 9.08 -3.89
C GLU A 42 -2.24 8.52 -4.45
N PHE A 43 -1.38 8.00 -3.58
CA PHE A 43 -0.12 7.39 -3.99
C PHE A 43 -0.34 6.20 -4.94
N ILE A 44 -1.28 5.30 -4.63
CA ILE A 44 -1.59 4.15 -5.49
C ILE A 44 -2.07 4.58 -6.86
N GLU A 45 -2.97 5.56 -6.94
CA GLU A 45 -3.45 6.06 -8.24
C GLU A 45 -2.33 6.73 -9.04
N ALA A 46 -1.43 7.46 -8.38
CA ALA A 46 -0.26 8.07 -9.02
C ALA A 46 0.75 7.03 -9.55
N VAL A 47 0.87 5.88 -8.86
CA VAL A 47 1.68 4.73 -9.31
C VAL A 47 1.00 4.02 -10.49
N ARG A 48 -0.31 3.72 -10.40
CA ARG A 48 -1.10 3.11 -11.48
C ARG A 48 -1.02 3.90 -12.78
N ALA A 49 -1.12 5.23 -12.69
CA ALA A 49 -1.03 6.10 -13.86
C ALA A 49 0.32 6.04 -14.60
N ARG A 50 1.39 5.55 -13.94
CA ARG A 50 2.73 5.39 -14.52
C ARG A 50 3.08 3.95 -14.88
N ALA A 51 2.33 2.99 -14.37
CA ALA A 51 2.53 1.58 -14.63
C ALA A 51 2.23 1.25 -16.10
N THR A 52 3.07 0.40 -16.70
CA THR A 52 2.75 -0.28 -17.96
C THR A 52 1.64 -1.31 -17.74
N HIS A 53 1.63 -1.95 -16.57
CA HIS A 53 0.67 -2.98 -16.15
C HIS A 53 -0.04 -2.52 -14.86
N PRO A 54 -0.98 -1.57 -14.92
CA PRO A 54 -1.64 -1.02 -13.72
C PRO A 54 -2.36 -2.07 -12.87
N GLU A 55 -2.74 -3.21 -13.45
CA GLU A 55 -3.35 -4.35 -12.76
C GLU A 55 -2.42 -5.06 -11.76
N VAL A 56 -1.10 -4.91 -11.90
CA VAL A 56 -0.13 -5.44 -10.91
C VAL A 56 -0.01 -4.56 -9.67
N VAL A 57 -0.67 -3.40 -9.66
CA VAL A 57 -0.75 -2.45 -8.54
C VAL A 57 -2.12 -2.58 -7.87
N GLN A 58 -2.17 -3.37 -6.81
CA GLN A 58 -3.37 -3.70 -6.07
C GLN A 58 -3.48 -2.88 -4.78
N PHE A 59 -4.71 -2.46 -4.46
CA PHE A 59 -5.00 -1.75 -3.23
C PHE A 59 -6.30 -2.29 -2.63
N HIS A 60 -6.21 -2.79 -1.40
CA HIS A 60 -7.36 -3.28 -0.66
C HIS A 60 -7.52 -2.47 0.62
N VAL A 61 -8.72 -1.95 0.81
CA VAL A 61 -9.09 -1.16 1.98
C VAL A 61 -10.15 -1.92 2.77
N TYR A 62 -9.82 -2.25 4.02
CA TYR A 62 -10.79 -2.79 4.96
C TYR A 62 -11.70 -1.69 5.50
N GLY A 63 -12.94 -2.08 5.82
CA GLY A 63 -13.81 -1.34 6.74
C GLY A 63 -13.40 -1.60 8.20
N PRO A 64 -14.36 -1.68 9.15
CA PRO A 64 -14.06 -1.88 10.56
C PRO A 64 -13.31 -3.20 10.85
N THR A 65 -12.02 -3.08 11.17
CA THR A 65 -11.16 -4.23 11.54
C THR A 65 -11.27 -4.61 13.02
N GLY A 66 -11.72 -3.68 13.87
CA GLY A 66 -11.62 -3.76 15.33
C GLY A 66 -10.21 -3.47 15.86
N ALA A 67 -9.30 -3.00 15.01
CA ALA A 67 -7.96 -2.54 15.35
C ALA A 67 -7.83 -1.04 15.01
N PRO A 68 -8.09 -0.13 15.96
CA PRO A 68 -8.18 1.32 15.68
C PRO A 68 -6.86 1.94 15.21
N PHE A 69 -5.72 1.33 15.54
CA PHE A 69 -4.40 1.90 15.24
C PHE A 69 -3.61 1.13 14.17
N GLU A 70 -4.28 0.24 13.41
CA GLU A 70 -3.76 -0.63 12.33
C GLU A 70 -2.60 -1.58 12.69
N HIS A 71 -1.67 -1.14 13.53
CA HIS A 71 -0.46 -1.80 14.03
C HIS A 71 -0.71 -3.11 14.78
N ALA A 72 -1.98 -3.42 15.10
CA ALA A 72 -2.41 -4.74 15.57
C ALA A 72 -2.76 -5.70 14.42
N GLY A 73 -2.22 -5.47 13.22
CA GLY A 73 -2.28 -6.41 12.10
C GLY A 73 -3.68 -6.64 11.56
N PHE A 74 -4.49 -5.58 11.41
CA PHE A 74 -5.86 -5.63 10.89
C PHE A 74 -6.89 -6.38 11.76
N GLY A 75 -6.62 -6.62 13.04
CA GLY A 75 -7.61 -7.12 14.00
C GLY A 75 -8.29 -8.41 13.52
N ARG A 76 -9.62 -8.40 13.38
CA ARG A 76 -10.39 -9.56 12.90
C ARG A 76 -10.05 -9.96 11.45
N MET A 77 -9.49 -9.04 10.67
CA MET A 77 -9.11 -9.27 9.28
C MET A 77 -7.65 -9.75 9.14
N ALA A 78 -6.94 -10.00 10.25
CA ALA A 78 -5.53 -10.39 10.22
C ALA A 78 -5.24 -11.63 9.36
N SER A 79 -6.09 -12.65 9.40
CA SER A 79 -5.92 -13.86 8.59
C SER A 79 -6.13 -13.57 7.10
N ASP A 80 -7.20 -12.87 6.74
CA ASP A 80 -7.49 -12.48 5.36
C ASP A 80 -6.38 -11.57 4.79
N ALA A 81 -5.85 -10.62 5.58
CA ALA A 81 -4.73 -9.79 5.17
C ALA A 81 -3.47 -10.62 4.84
N LYS A 82 -3.16 -11.63 5.66
CA LYS A 82 -2.05 -12.55 5.39
C LYS A 82 -2.30 -13.39 4.14
N GLU A 83 -3.50 -13.92 3.97
CA GLU A 83 -3.88 -14.69 2.79
C GLU A 83 -3.79 -13.87 1.49
N ARG A 84 -4.18 -12.59 1.52
CA ARG A 84 -4.00 -11.67 0.38
C ARG A 84 -2.54 -11.46 0.05
N VAL A 85 -1.70 -11.23 1.06
CA VAL A 85 -0.26 -11.04 0.86
C VAL A 85 0.38 -12.30 0.28
N THR A 86 0.08 -13.47 0.83
CA THR A 86 0.66 -14.72 0.32
C THR A 86 0.16 -15.03 -1.09
N GLY A 87 -1.14 -14.89 -1.35
CA GLY A 87 -1.71 -15.11 -2.69
C GLY A 87 -1.16 -14.15 -3.75
N PHE A 88 -0.96 -12.88 -3.37
CA PHE A 88 -0.33 -11.89 -4.23
C PHE A 88 1.13 -12.26 -4.55
N LEU A 89 1.92 -12.60 -3.53
CA LEU A 89 3.32 -12.99 -3.71
C LEU A 89 3.47 -14.27 -4.54
N THR A 90 2.64 -15.30 -4.29
CA THR A 90 2.64 -16.51 -5.10
C THR A 90 2.37 -16.19 -6.57
N SER A 91 1.37 -15.37 -6.85
CA SER A 91 1.02 -14.98 -8.23
C SER A 91 2.15 -14.18 -8.90
N ALA A 92 2.69 -13.18 -8.19
CA ALA A 92 3.73 -12.30 -8.72
C ALA A 92 5.07 -13.02 -8.97
N LEU A 93 5.44 -13.96 -8.11
CA LEU A 93 6.71 -14.67 -8.21
C LEU A 93 6.65 -15.86 -9.18
N SER A 94 5.50 -16.53 -9.30
CA SER A 94 5.30 -17.60 -10.28
C SER A 94 5.14 -17.10 -11.72
N ALA A 95 4.86 -15.80 -11.92
CA ALA A 95 4.75 -15.20 -13.25
C ALA A 95 6.11 -14.94 -13.94
N THR A 96 7.24 -15.32 -13.31
CA THR A 96 8.60 -15.03 -13.80
C THR A 96 9.27 -16.22 -14.49
N GLU A 97 8.50 -17.21 -14.97
CA GLU A 97 8.99 -18.34 -15.79
C GLU A 97 8.68 -18.19 -17.28
#